data_AF-A0A9N8YPP1-F1
#
_entry.id   AF-A0A9N8YPP1-F1
#
_cell.length_a   1.000
_cell.length_b   1.000
_cell.length_c   1.000
_cell.angle_alpha   90.00
_cell.angle_beta   90.00
_cell.angle_gamma   90.00
#
_symmetry.space_group_name_H-M   'P 1'
#
loop_
_entity.id
_entity.type
_entity.pdbx_description
1 polymer ?
#
loop_
_entity_poly.entity_id
_entity_poly.type
_entity_poly.pdbx_seq_one_letter_code
_entity_poly.pdbx_strand_id
1 'polypeptide(L)'
;MFNVTAECTYCDEEGDEDTTKFTALKHQVHTLRHDLAEKNALLATVQKKLNRNRPQQYNNGTMGNESTTGKVIGHLQHEIEHLKKEVAGAKTSIHIAKVARERADRQAAEHYASHQTLKLEIDSLKRMLELDRDKTNKSLQESESKAAELEKQLAIVSASREQAEFQYQLLSKELQNFKTRYMKDVESIKVDFQELRSDMVSTSKGLKKVVVEAGSRIETLTKELDRMKKDVEISNEKTKLYSNQVAKVEDEITNKMAWLKNIQIR
;
A
#
# COMPACT_ATOMS: atom_id res chain seq x y z
N MET A 1 -31.25 -3.67 8.42
CA MET A 1 -32.64 -3.16 8.44
C MET A 1 -33.29 -3.61 9.72
N PHE A 2 -33.35 -2.74 10.74
CA PHE A 2 -34.18 -2.96 11.91
C PHE A 2 -35.29 -1.91 11.86
N ASN A 3 -36.49 -2.36 11.50
CA ASN A 3 -37.70 -1.57 11.64
C ASN A 3 -38.04 -1.56 13.14
N VAL A 4 -37.80 -0.42 13.79
CA VAL A 4 -38.34 -0.14 15.12
C VAL A 4 -39.37 0.95 14.94
N THR A 5 -40.56 0.55 14.52
CA THR A 5 -41.78 1.34 14.70
C THR A 5 -42.16 1.24 16.17
N ALA A 6 -41.57 2.11 17.00
CA ALA A 6 -42.09 2.39 18.32
C ALA A 6 -43.29 3.33 18.15
N GLU A 7 -44.48 2.74 18.03
CA GLU A 7 -45.73 3.48 18.21
C GLU A 7 -45.74 3.98 19.66
N CYS A 8 -45.63 5.30 19.82
CA CYS A 8 -45.78 5.98 21.11
C CYS A 8 -47.28 6.11 21.39
N THR A 9 -47.90 5.06 21.93
CA THR A 9 -49.31 5.05 22.35
C THR A 9 -49.46 5.32 23.85
N TYR A 10 -48.77 6.33 24.38
CA TYR A 10 -48.87 6.63 25.81
C TYR A 10 -48.60 8.10 26.14
N CYS A 11 -49.49 9.01 25.75
CA CYS A 11 -49.42 10.43 26.16
C CYS A 11 -50.76 11.19 26.15
N ASP A 12 -51.93 10.55 26.07
CA ASP A 12 -53.21 11.30 25.94
C ASP A 12 -54.18 11.19 27.13
N GLU A 13 -53.93 10.34 28.13
CA GLU A 13 -54.94 10.10 29.17
C GLU A 13 -54.92 11.09 30.35
N GLU A 14 -53.79 11.76 30.65
CA GLU A 14 -53.72 12.66 31.81
C GLU A 14 -54.25 14.10 31.55
N GLY A 15 -54.30 14.55 30.29
CA GLY A 15 -54.75 15.90 29.94
C GLY A 15 -56.28 16.09 29.97
N ASP A 16 -57.04 15.02 29.74
CA ASP A 16 -58.51 15.06 29.65
C ASP A 16 -59.18 14.99 31.02
N GLU A 17 -58.56 14.29 31.97
CA GLU A 17 -59.09 14.17 33.33
C GLU A 17 -59.09 15.52 34.08
N ASP A 18 -58.02 16.30 33.94
CA ASP A 18 -57.88 17.61 34.58
C ASP A 18 -58.77 18.68 33.91
N THR A 19 -58.99 18.58 32.61
CA THR A 19 -59.92 19.46 31.89
C THR A 19 -61.37 19.22 32.33
N THR A 20 -61.72 17.95 32.54
CA THR A 20 -63.04 17.54 33.03
C THR A 20 -63.24 18.00 34.48
N LYS A 21 -62.25 17.83 35.36
CA LYS A 21 -62.26 18.31 36.75
C LYS A 21 -62.35 19.84 36.85
N PHE A 22 -61.60 20.57 36.03
CA PHE A 22 -61.68 22.04 35.98
C PHE A 22 -63.05 22.54 35.53
N THR A 23 -63.63 21.91 34.51
CA THR A 23 -64.95 22.26 33.99
C THR A 23 -66.05 21.96 35.03
N ALA A 24 -65.95 20.84 35.73
CA ALA A 24 -66.84 20.48 36.84
C ALA A 24 -66.74 21.49 38.01
N LEU A 25 -65.54 21.87 38.43
CA LEU A 25 -65.33 22.89 39.48
C LEU A 25 -65.87 24.26 39.08
N LYS A 26 -65.69 24.67 37.82
CA LYS A 26 -66.23 25.93 37.28
C LYS A 26 -67.76 25.93 37.31
N HIS A 27 -68.38 24.80 36.95
CA HIS A 27 -69.83 24.62 37.04
C HIS A 27 -70.31 24.68 38.49
N GLN A 28 -69.63 23.99 39.41
CA GLN A 28 -69.94 24.01 40.84
C GLN A 28 -69.92 25.42 41.44
N VAL A 29 -68.91 26.25 41.10
CA VAL A 29 -68.86 27.65 41.54
C VAL A 29 -70.02 28.48 40.99
N HIS A 30 -70.45 28.20 39.76
CA HIS A 30 -71.59 28.89 39.16
C HIS A 30 -72.88 28.57 39.93
N THR A 31 -73.11 27.30 40.25
CA THR A 31 -74.25 26.84 41.08
C THR A 31 -74.22 27.47 42.47
N LEU A 32 -73.08 27.40 43.18
CA LEU A 32 -72.95 27.99 44.52
C LEU A 32 -73.19 29.52 44.54
N ARG A 33 -72.79 30.23 43.48
CA ARG A 33 -73.07 31.67 43.34
C ARG A 33 -74.56 31.95 43.12
N HIS A 34 -75.23 31.10 42.34
CA HIS A 34 -76.66 31.20 42.12
C HIS A 34 -77.43 30.97 43.43
N ASP A 35 -77.10 29.91 44.15
CA ASP A 35 -77.72 29.58 45.44
C ASP A 35 -77.48 30.68 46.48
N LEU A 36 -76.26 31.23 46.54
CA LEU A 36 -75.95 32.38 47.38
C LEU A 36 -76.81 33.61 47.02
N ALA A 37 -77.04 33.87 45.73
CA ALA A 37 -77.89 34.98 45.30
C ALA A 37 -79.36 34.76 45.72
N GLU A 38 -79.88 33.54 45.58
CA GLU A 38 -81.24 33.17 46.00
C GLU A 38 -81.43 33.33 47.51
N LYS A 39 -80.49 32.83 48.32
CA LYS A 39 -80.55 32.96 49.79
C LYS A 39 -80.45 34.41 50.25
N ASN A 40 -79.62 35.23 49.60
CA ASN A 40 -79.57 36.67 49.85
C ASN A 40 -80.92 37.37 49.53
N ALA A 41 -81.58 36.99 48.43
CA ALA A 41 -82.89 37.53 48.06
C ALA A 41 -83.99 37.12 49.06
N LEU A 42 -83.95 35.87 49.54
CA LEU A 42 -84.85 35.37 50.58
C LEU A 42 -84.64 36.11 51.91
N LEU A 43 -83.39 36.27 52.35
CA LEU A 43 -83.05 37.04 53.56
C LEU A 43 -83.59 38.47 53.44
N ALA A 44 -83.34 39.17 52.34
CA ALA A 44 -83.84 40.52 52.09
C ALA A 44 -85.38 40.59 52.18
N THR A 45 -86.07 39.59 51.63
CA THR A 45 -87.55 39.50 51.65
C THR A 45 -88.08 39.26 53.06
N VAL A 46 -87.50 38.33 53.81
CA VAL A 46 -87.88 38.03 55.20
C VAL A 46 -87.62 39.23 56.10
N GLN A 47 -86.49 39.90 55.94
CA GLN A 47 -86.11 41.08 56.72
C GLN A 47 -87.03 42.28 56.40
N LYS A 48 -87.45 42.45 55.14
CA LYS A 48 -88.47 43.43 54.74
C LYS A 48 -89.84 43.13 55.35
N LYS A 49 -90.25 41.85 55.43
CA LYS A 49 -91.49 41.41 56.10
C LYS A 49 -91.45 41.65 57.61
N LEU A 50 -90.32 41.36 58.25
CA LEU A 50 -90.10 41.65 59.68
C LEU A 50 -90.20 43.15 59.97
N ASN A 51 -89.55 43.98 59.15
CA ASN A 51 -89.57 45.44 59.30
C ASN A 51 -90.97 46.04 59.06
N ARG A 52 -91.81 45.43 58.21
CA ARG A 52 -93.22 45.83 57.99
C ARG A 52 -94.14 45.48 59.16
N ASN A 53 -93.85 44.43 59.91
CA ASN A 53 -94.66 43.96 61.03
C ASN A 53 -94.19 44.47 62.40
N ARG A 54 -93.43 45.57 62.44
CA ARG A 54 -92.92 46.15 63.68
C ARG A 54 -94.01 47.04 64.32
N PRO A 55 -94.60 46.69 65.47
CA PRO A 55 -95.53 47.57 66.14
C PRO A 55 -94.77 48.78 66.69
N GLN A 56 -95.30 50.00 66.51
CA GLN A 56 -94.92 51.11 67.39
C GLN A 56 -95.44 50.79 68.79
N GLN A 57 -94.57 50.41 69.73
CA GLN A 57 -94.98 50.37 71.14
C GLN A 57 -93.84 50.58 72.14
N TYR A 58 -94.23 51.36 73.16
CA TYR A 58 -93.57 51.74 74.40
C TYR A 58 -93.15 50.55 75.30
N ASN A 59 -92.10 50.79 76.10
CA ASN A 59 -91.73 50.24 77.42
C ASN A 59 -91.86 48.74 77.82
N ASN A 60 -90.80 48.34 78.53
CA ASN A 60 -90.65 47.32 79.58
C ASN A 60 -90.71 45.82 79.21
N GLY A 61 -89.54 45.18 79.37
CA GLY A 61 -89.33 43.97 80.15
C GLY A 61 -89.99 42.66 79.68
N THR A 62 -89.12 41.66 79.49
CA THR A 62 -89.29 40.22 79.82
C THR A 62 -89.11 39.27 78.63
N MET A 63 -88.07 38.42 78.76
CA MET A 63 -87.90 37.07 78.20
C MET A 63 -87.90 36.90 76.67
N GLY A 64 -86.71 36.83 76.09
CA GLY A 64 -86.12 35.54 75.72
C GLY A 64 -86.80 34.62 74.70
N ASN A 65 -87.83 35.06 73.98
CA ASN A 65 -88.41 34.27 72.89
C ASN A 65 -88.00 34.88 71.55
N GLU A 66 -86.93 34.34 70.97
CA GLU A 66 -86.58 34.62 69.58
C GLU A 66 -87.82 34.35 68.71
N SER A 67 -88.36 35.42 68.10
CA SER A 67 -89.42 35.29 67.08
C SER A 67 -88.98 34.26 66.05
N THR A 68 -89.87 33.36 65.64
CA THR A 68 -89.61 32.37 64.58
C THR A 68 -88.95 33.01 63.36
N THR A 69 -89.32 34.26 63.05
CA THR A 69 -88.72 35.08 61.99
C THR A 69 -87.25 35.44 62.26
N GLY A 70 -86.88 35.73 63.51
CA GLY A 70 -85.48 35.97 63.92
C GLY A 70 -84.60 34.74 63.80
N LYS A 71 -85.12 33.55 64.16
CA LYS A 71 -84.41 32.26 63.95
C LYS A 71 -84.17 31.98 62.47
N VAL A 72 -85.18 32.22 61.63
CA VAL A 72 -85.05 32.07 60.17
C VAL A 72 -84.01 33.03 59.60
N ILE A 73 -83.97 34.28 60.07
CA ILE A 73 -82.94 35.25 59.69
C ILE A 73 -81.54 34.76 60.10
N GLY A 74 -81.37 34.27 61.33
CA GLY A 74 -80.09 33.73 61.80
C GLY A 74 -79.61 32.52 60.99
N HIS A 75 -80.51 31.58 60.67
CA HIS A 75 -80.20 30.44 59.82
C HIS A 75 -79.81 30.87 58.40
N LEU A 76 -80.55 31.81 57.78
CA LEU A 76 -80.22 32.34 56.46
C LEU A 76 -78.87 33.06 56.43
N GLN A 77 -78.56 33.84 57.48
CA GLN A 77 -77.26 34.50 57.61
C GLN A 77 -76.11 33.50 57.75
N HIS A 78 -76.30 32.44 58.52
CA HIS A 78 -75.31 31.36 58.65
C HIS A 78 -75.09 30.62 57.33
N GLU A 79 -76.16 30.30 56.60
CA GLU A 79 -76.10 29.65 55.30
C GLU A 79 -75.42 30.54 54.24
N ILE A 80 -75.68 31.85 54.27
CA ILE A 80 -74.99 32.83 53.41
C ILE A 80 -73.49 32.87 53.70
N GLU A 81 -73.07 32.90 54.97
CA GLU A 81 -71.66 32.87 55.33
C GLU A 81 -70.98 31.54 54.97
N HIS A 82 -71.69 30.43 55.14
CA HIS A 82 -71.23 29.10 54.67
C HIS A 82 -70.99 29.10 53.16
N LEU A 83 -71.99 29.51 52.37
CA LEU A 83 -71.91 29.57 50.91
C LEU A 83 -70.81 30.52 50.42
N LYS A 84 -70.59 31.66 51.10
CA LYS A 84 -69.46 32.55 50.79
C LYS A 84 -68.11 31.84 50.97
N LYS A 85 -67.95 31.09 52.06
CA LYS A 85 -66.73 30.33 52.35
C LYS A 85 -66.49 29.23 51.31
N GLU A 86 -67.54 28.51 50.91
CA GLU A 86 -67.45 27.50 49.85
C GLU A 86 -67.10 28.11 48.48
N VAL A 87 -67.73 29.23 48.11
CA VAL A 87 -67.40 29.96 46.87
C VAL A 87 -65.93 30.42 46.88
N ALA A 88 -65.43 30.88 48.03
CA ALA A 88 -64.02 31.26 48.16
C ALA A 88 -63.09 30.05 48.01
N GLY A 89 -63.38 28.93 48.68
CA GLY A 89 -62.58 27.70 48.58
C GLY A 89 -62.56 27.11 47.17
N ALA A 90 -63.71 27.10 46.49
CA ALA A 90 -63.82 26.61 45.13
C ALA A 90 -63.10 27.53 44.11
N LYS A 91 -63.11 28.86 44.30
CA LYS A 91 -62.29 29.78 43.49
C LYS A 91 -60.79 29.50 43.62
N THR A 92 -60.31 29.27 44.84
CA THR A 92 -58.90 28.93 45.09
C THR A 92 -58.53 27.62 44.38
N SER A 93 -59.40 26.61 44.47
CA SER A 93 -59.21 25.32 43.80
C SER A 93 -59.15 25.46 42.27
N ILE A 94 -60.03 26.27 41.68
CA ILE A 94 -60.00 26.60 40.23
C ILE A 94 -58.68 27.29 39.85
N HIS A 95 -58.18 28.22 40.65
CA HIS A 95 -56.93 28.90 40.36
C HIS A 95 -55.73 27.95 40.38
N ILE A 96 -55.66 27.07 41.39
CA ILE A 96 -54.61 26.04 41.50
C ILE A 96 -54.67 25.10 40.28
N ALA A 97 -55.86 24.61 39.92
CA ALA A 97 -56.05 23.75 38.76
C ALA A 97 -55.64 24.45 37.45
N LYS A 98 -55.96 25.75 37.29
CA LYS A 98 -55.54 26.53 36.13
C LYS A 98 -54.01 26.63 36.02
N VAL A 99 -53.35 26.94 37.14
CA VAL A 99 -51.88 27.06 37.18
C VAL A 99 -51.21 25.71 36.90
N ALA A 100 -51.77 24.61 37.43
CA ALA A 100 -51.27 23.26 37.15
C ALA A 100 -51.37 22.93 35.65
N ARG A 101 -52.52 23.20 35.03
CA ARG A 101 -52.72 23.02 33.58
C ARG A 101 -51.76 23.84 32.74
N GLU A 102 -51.62 25.14 33.04
CA GLU A 102 -50.67 26.02 32.32
C GLU A 102 -49.20 25.58 32.48
N ARG A 103 -48.87 24.84 33.55
CA ARG A 103 -47.54 24.22 33.72
C ARG A 103 -47.42 22.95 32.90
N ALA A 104 -48.43 22.09 32.91
CA ALA A 104 -48.46 20.86 32.11
C ALA A 104 -48.36 21.18 30.60
N ASP A 105 -49.15 22.14 30.11
CA ASP A 105 -49.12 22.58 28.71
C ASP A 105 -47.74 23.12 28.31
N ARG A 106 -47.08 23.89 29.21
CA ARG A 106 -45.72 24.39 28.98
C ARG A 106 -44.70 23.26 28.95
N GLN A 107 -44.78 22.31 29.87
CA GLN A 107 -43.90 21.13 29.89
C GLN A 107 -44.06 20.29 28.61
N ALA A 108 -45.29 20.06 28.16
CA ALA A 108 -45.55 19.35 26.91
C ALA A 108 -44.93 20.07 25.71
N ALA A 109 -45.03 21.40 25.64
CA ALA A 109 -44.40 22.20 24.59
C ALA A 109 -42.85 22.14 24.65
N GLU A 110 -42.27 22.20 25.84
CA GLU A 110 -40.83 22.06 26.05
C GLU A 110 -40.32 20.67 25.64
N HIS A 111 -41.04 19.61 26.03
CA HIS A 111 -40.73 18.23 25.63
C HIS A 111 -40.83 18.05 24.11
N TYR A 112 -41.85 18.61 23.47
CA TYR A 112 -42.00 18.56 22.01
C TYR A 112 -40.83 19.26 21.30
N ALA A 113 -40.46 20.46 21.76
CA ALA A 113 -39.32 21.20 21.21
C ALA A 113 -38.00 20.42 21.39
N SER A 114 -37.77 19.87 22.59
CA SER A 114 -36.60 19.03 22.87
C SER A 114 -36.55 17.80 21.97
N HIS A 115 -37.67 17.12 21.78
CA HIS A 115 -37.76 15.96 20.89
C HIS A 115 -37.45 16.33 19.43
N GLN A 116 -37.94 17.47 18.94
CA GLN A 116 -37.63 17.95 17.60
C GLN A 116 -36.14 18.25 17.43
N THR A 117 -35.49 18.86 18.43
CA THR A 117 -34.03 19.09 18.42
C THR A 117 -33.26 17.77 18.38
N LEU A 118 -33.59 16.81 19.25
CA LEU A 118 -32.93 15.50 19.29
C LEU A 118 -33.09 14.75 17.96
N LYS A 119 -34.26 14.84 17.32
CA LYS A 119 -34.49 14.23 16.02
C LYS A 119 -33.53 14.79 14.95
N LEU A 120 -33.38 16.11 14.88
CA LEU A 120 -32.44 16.75 13.95
C LEU A 120 -30.99 16.37 14.24
N GLU A 121 -30.61 16.27 15.52
CA GLU A 121 -29.28 15.84 15.94
C GLU A 121 -28.99 14.39 15.54
N ILE A 122 -29.94 13.48 15.77
CA ILE A 122 -29.84 12.08 15.34
C ILE A 122 -29.68 11.99 13.82
N ASP A 123 -30.47 12.74 13.05
CA ASP A 123 -30.39 12.74 11.58
C ASP A 123 -29.07 13.35 11.07
N SER A 124 -28.51 14.32 11.79
CA SER A 124 -27.18 14.87 11.52
C SER A 124 -26.08 13.84 11.80
N LEU A 125 -26.10 13.21 12.97
CA LEU A 125 -25.14 12.19 13.38
C LEU A 125 -25.16 10.99 12.43
N LYS A 126 -26.34 10.53 12.00
CA LYS A 126 -26.47 9.47 10.99
C LYS A 126 -25.80 9.84 9.67
N ARG A 127 -26.02 11.06 9.17
CA ARG A 127 -25.38 11.54 7.94
C ARG A 127 -23.86 11.64 8.08
N MET A 128 -23.36 12.14 9.21
CA MET A 128 -21.92 12.21 9.45
C MET A 128 -21.28 10.83 9.52
N LEU A 129 -21.91 9.89 10.23
CA LEU A 129 -21.43 8.50 10.31
C LEU A 129 -21.42 7.81 8.94
N GLU A 130 -22.45 8.03 8.13
CA GLU A 130 -22.52 7.48 6.77
C GLU A 130 -21.40 8.05 5.89
N LEU A 131 -21.19 9.37 5.93
CA LEU A 131 -20.11 10.02 5.18
C LEU A 131 -18.72 9.55 5.60
N ASP A 132 -18.48 9.40 6.90
CA ASP A 132 -17.18 8.92 7.39
C ASP A 132 -16.96 7.46 7.03
N ARG A 133 -18.00 6.62 7.11
CA ARG A 133 -17.94 5.24 6.61
C ARG A 133 -17.60 5.18 5.12
N ASP A 134 -18.25 6.01 4.30
CA ASP A 134 -18.00 6.04 2.86
C ASP A 134 -16.58 6.50 2.53
N LYS A 135 -16.06 7.50 3.25
CA LYS A 135 -14.66 7.94 3.13
C LYS A 135 -13.69 6.80 3.49
N THR A 136 -13.93 6.13 4.62
CA THR A 136 -13.07 5.02 5.06
C THR A 136 -13.12 3.87 4.06
N ASN A 137 -14.30 3.50 3.55
CA ASN A 137 -14.46 2.46 2.53
C ASN A 137 -13.74 2.83 1.23
N LYS A 138 -13.85 4.08 0.79
CA LYS A 138 -13.15 4.55 -0.41
C LYS A 138 -11.64 4.51 -0.22
N SER A 139 -11.13 4.97 0.93
CA SER A 139 -9.70 4.90 1.25
C SER A 139 -9.20 3.46 1.33
N LEU A 140 -10.02 2.53 1.86
CA LEU A 140 -9.70 1.12 1.91
C LEU A 140 -9.61 0.53 0.49
N GLN A 141 -10.61 0.79 -0.35
CA GLN A 141 -10.63 0.32 -1.74
C GLN A 141 -9.43 0.86 -2.55
N GLU A 142 -9.08 2.13 -2.38
CA GLU A 142 -7.89 2.72 -3.00
C GLU A 142 -6.60 2.07 -2.49
N SER A 143 -6.53 1.72 -1.20
CA SER A 143 -5.39 1.01 -0.62
C SER A 143 -5.27 -0.42 -1.15
N GLU A 144 -6.37 -1.15 -1.25
CA GLU A 144 -6.42 -2.51 -1.81
C GLU A 144 -6.00 -2.52 -3.28
N SER A 145 -6.48 -1.56 -4.08
CA SER A 145 -6.07 -1.42 -5.47
C SER A 145 -4.57 -1.13 -5.61
N LYS A 146 -4.00 -0.28 -4.73
CA LYS A 146 -2.56 0.01 -4.72
C LYS A 146 -1.75 -1.20 -4.29
N ALA A 147 -2.21 -1.96 -3.30
CA ALA A 147 -1.56 -3.19 -2.85
C ALA A 147 -1.50 -4.23 -3.98
N ALA A 148 -2.61 -4.46 -4.68
CA ALA A 148 -2.66 -5.39 -5.81
C ALA A 148 -1.72 -4.97 -6.96
N GLU A 149 -1.61 -3.67 -7.25
CA GLU A 149 -0.66 -3.17 -8.26
C GLU A 149 0.80 -3.35 -7.81
N LEU A 150 1.11 -3.11 -6.53
CA LEU A 150 2.44 -3.36 -5.98
C LEU A 150 2.81 -4.85 -6.02
N GLU A 151 1.87 -5.75 -5.72
CA GLU A 151 2.08 -7.20 -5.83
C GLU A 151 2.38 -7.62 -7.27
N LYS A 152 1.66 -7.05 -8.24
CA LYS A 152 1.91 -7.27 -9.66
C LYS A 152 3.30 -6.80 -10.08
N GLN A 153 3.72 -5.62 -9.63
CA GLN A 153 5.07 -5.11 -9.89
C GLN A 153 6.15 -5.99 -9.24
N LEU A 154 5.91 -6.46 -8.02
CA LEU A 154 6.83 -7.36 -7.33
C LEU A 154 6.97 -8.70 -8.05
N ALA A 155 5.89 -9.24 -8.62
CA ALA A 155 5.95 -10.45 -9.45
C ALA A 155 6.80 -10.23 -10.72
N ILE A 156 6.65 -9.10 -11.40
CA ILE A 156 7.45 -8.75 -12.59
C ILE A 156 8.93 -8.60 -12.23
N VAL A 157 9.24 -7.89 -11.15
CA VAL A 157 10.62 -7.71 -10.68
C VAL A 157 11.25 -9.05 -10.28
N SER A 158 10.48 -9.93 -9.62
CA SER A 158 10.97 -11.25 -9.23
C SER A 158 11.28 -12.12 -10.45
N ALA A 159 10.39 -12.16 -11.44
CA ALA A 159 10.63 -12.90 -12.68
C ALA A 159 11.84 -12.37 -13.47
N SER A 160 12.00 -11.04 -13.56
CA SER A 160 13.16 -10.46 -14.23
C SER A 160 14.47 -10.71 -13.48
N ARG A 161 14.44 -10.74 -12.14
CA ARG A 161 15.59 -11.13 -11.30
C ARG A 161 16.00 -12.57 -11.55
N GLU A 162 15.04 -13.51 -11.56
CA GLU A 162 15.31 -14.93 -11.83
C GLU A 162 15.92 -15.14 -13.22
N GLN A 163 15.41 -14.43 -14.24
CA GLN A 163 15.97 -14.47 -15.58
C GLN A 163 17.42 -13.94 -15.62
N ALA A 164 17.69 -12.82 -14.95
CA ALA A 164 19.04 -12.25 -14.88
C ALA A 164 20.02 -13.16 -14.14
N GLU A 165 19.57 -13.80 -13.05
CA GLU A 165 20.37 -14.75 -12.28
C GLU A 165 20.71 -15.99 -13.12
N PHE A 166 19.75 -16.52 -13.88
CA PHE A 166 19.99 -17.63 -14.81
C PHE A 166 21.02 -17.25 -15.89
N GLN A 167 20.90 -16.07 -16.50
CA GLN A 167 21.86 -15.60 -17.50
C GLN A 167 23.25 -15.43 -16.91
N TYR A 168 23.37 -14.88 -15.70
CA TYR A 168 24.65 -14.75 -15.01
C TYR A 168 25.30 -16.10 -14.74
N GLN A 169 24.53 -17.09 -14.27
CA GLN A 169 25.03 -18.44 -14.03
C GLN A 169 25.52 -19.11 -15.33
N LEU A 170 24.78 -18.95 -16.43
CA LEU A 170 25.18 -19.48 -17.73
C LEU A 170 26.50 -18.86 -18.21
N LEU A 171 26.60 -17.52 -18.18
CA LEU A 171 27.81 -16.80 -18.59
C LEU A 171 29.02 -17.18 -17.73
N SER A 172 28.83 -17.30 -16.42
CA SER A 172 29.89 -17.73 -15.49
C SER A 172 30.42 -19.13 -15.84
N LYS A 173 29.51 -20.07 -16.15
CA LYS A 173 29.88 -21.42 -16.59
C LYS A 173 30.61 -21.41 -17.93
N GLU A 174 30.15 -20.62 -18.90
CA GLU A 174 30.81 -20.49 -20.21
C GLU A 174 32.22 -19.89 -20.07
N LEU A 175 32.39 -18.88 -19.22
CA LEU A 175 33.69 -18.27 -18.95
C LEU A 175 34.67 -19.28 -18.32
N GLN A 176 34.19 -20.10 -17.38
CA GLN A 176 35.01 -21.13 -16.76
C GLN A 176 35.40 -22.23 -17.77
N ASN A 177 34.47 -22.62 -18.64
CA ASN A 177 34.75 -23.56 -19.73
C ASN A 177 35.78 -22.99 -20.71
N PHE A 178 35.63 -21.72 -21.10
CA PHE A 178 36.58 -21.03 -21.97
C PHE A 178 37.96 -20.97 -21.34
N LYS A 179 38.06 -20.54 -20.08
CA LYS A 179 39.32 -20.51 -19.32
C LYS A 179 40.02 -21.87 -19.31
N THR A 180 39.26 -22.94 -19.08
CA THR A 180 39.80 -24.31 -19.06
C THR A 180 40.33 -24.75 -20.43
N ARG A 181 39.58 -24.46 -21.51
CA ARG A 181 40.03 -24.77 -22.88
C ARG A 181 41.28 -23.99 -23.25
N TYR A 182 41.26 -22.68 -23.02
CA TYR A 182 42.39 -21.81 -23.30
C TYR A 182 43.66 -22.25 -22.56
N MET A 183 43.56 -22.60 -21.28
CA MET A 183 44.70 -23.14 -20.52
C MET A 183 45.25 -24.43 -21.14
N LYS A 184 44.37 -25.33 -21.59
CA LYS A 184 44.78 -26.57 -22.24
C LYS A 184 45.49 -26.30 -23.57
N ASP A 185 44.96 -25.39 -24.38
CA ASP A 185 45.53 -25.05 -25.69
C ASP A 185 46.92 -24.40 -25.51
N VAL A 186 47.08 -23.50 -24.54
CA VAL A 186 48.38 -22.91 -24.20
C VAL A 186 49.40 -23.97 -23.79
N GLU A 187 49.01 -24.93 -22.96
CA GLU A 187 49.93 -26.00 -22.55
C GLU A 187 50.27 -26.93 -23.72
N SER A 188 49.31 -27.25 -24.59
CA SER A 188 49.56 -28.02 -25.81
C SER A 188 50.58 -27.31 -26.72
N ILE A 189 50.38 -26.02 -27.00
CA ILE A 189 51.30 -25.22 -27.81
C ILE A 189 52.71 -25.21 -27.19
N LYS A 190 52.80 -25.07 -25.85
CA LYS A 190 54.06 -25.09 -25.14
C LYS A 190 54.79 -26.43 -25.28
N VAL A 191 54.08 -27.55 -25.24
CA VAL A 191 54.65 -28.88 -25.51
C VAL A 191 55.14 -28.99 -26.95
N ASP A 192 54.31 -28.61 -27.93
CA ASP A 192 54.67 -28.65 -29.36
C ASP A 192 55.93 -27.82 -29.66
N PHE A 193 56.05 -26.63 -29.05
CA PHE A 193 57.25 -25.80 -29.18
C PHE A 193 58.50 -26.43 -28.56
N GLN A 194 58.35 -27.15 -27.44
CA GLN A 194 59.46 -27.85 -26.80
C GLN A 194 59.95 -29.03 -27.65
N GLU A 195 59.03 -29.80 -28.22
CA GLU A 195 59.35 -30.89 -29.14
C GLU A 195 60.05 -30.36 -30.39
N LEU A 196 59.47 -29.35 -31.06
CA LEU A 196 60.08 -28.74 -32.24
C LEU A 196 61.49 -28.21 -31.95
N ARG A 197 61.70 -27.58 -30.79
CA ARG A 197 63.02 -27.11 -30.37
C ARG A 197 64.00 -28.26 -30.18
N SER A 198 63.56 -29.37 -29.58
CA SER A 198 64.38 -30.58 -29.42
C SER A 198 64.79 -31.17 -30.77
N ASP A 199 63.83 -31.29 -31.70
CA ASP A 199 64.05 -31.80 -33.05
C ASP A 199 65.00 -30.92 -33.86
N MET A 200 64.85 -29.60 -33.75
CA MET A 200 65.77 -28.64 -34.39
C MET A 200 67.20 -28.77 -33.85
N VAL A 201 67.37 -28.92 -32.54
CA VAL A 201 68.68 -29.11 -31.93
C VAL A 201 69.30 -30.44 -32.36
N SER A 202 68.51 -31.51 -32.41
CA SER A 202 68.94 -32.83 -32.89
C SER A 202 69.38 -32.77 -34.36
N THR A 203 68.56 -32.18 -35.22
CA THR A 203 68.84 -31.99 -36.65
C THR A 203 70.09 -31.15 -36.86
N SER A 204 70.25 -30.05 -36.12
CA SER A 204 71.44 -29.19 -36.18
C SER A 204 72.72 -29.96 -35.81
N LYS A 205 72.68 -30.80 -34.77
CA LYS A 205 73.81 -31.69 -34.41
C LYS A 205 74.11 -32.70 -35.50
N GLY A 206 73.09 -33.33 -36.08
CA GLY A 206 73.23 -34.26 -37.20
C GLY A 206 73.88 -33.60 -38.42
N LEU A 207 73.41 -32.42 -38.80
CA LEU A 207 73.96 -31.64 -39.91
C LEU A 207 75.42 -31.25 -39.64
N LYS A 208 75.75 -30.80 -38.42
CA LYS A 208 77.13 -30.47 -38.03
C LYS A 208 78.06 -31.66 -38.23
N LYS A 209 77.63 -32.87 -37.86
CA LYS A 209 78.42 -34.10 -38.06
C LYS A 209 78.69 -34.36 -39.54
N VAL A 210 77.65 -34.33 -40.38
CA VAL A 210 77.76 -34.53 -41.83
C VAL A 210 78.70 -33.51 -42.47
N VAL A 211 78.58 -32.23 -42.11
CA VAL A 211 79.44 -31.16 -42.63
C VAL A 211 80.90 -31.38 -42.26
N VAL A 212 81.18 -31.80 -41.02
CA VAL A 212 82.56 -32.12 -40.57
C VAL A 212 83.11 -33.32 -41.35
N GLU A 213 82.35 -34.41 -41.47
CA GLU A 213 82.76 -35.62 -42.21
C GLU A 213 83.01 -35.32 -43.69
N ALA A 214 82.11 -34.58 -44.34
CA ALA A 214 82.27 -34.15 -45.72
C ALA A 214 83.49 -33.23 -45.89
N GLY A 215 83.71 -32.28 -44.97
CA GLY A 215 84.89 -31.41 -44.97
C GLY A 215 86.20 -32.19 -44.91
N SER A 216 86.31 -33.16 -43.98
CA SER A 216 87.49 -34.03 -43.87
C SER A 216 87.70 -34.90 -45.13
N ARG A 217 86.61 -35.37 -45.75
CA ARG A 217 86.69 -36.15 -47.00
C ARG A 217 87.18 -35.30 -48.16
N ILE A 218 86.66 -34.09 -48.31
CA ILE A 218 87.12 -33.13 -49.33
C ILE A 218 88.60 -32.83 -49.13
N GLU A 219 89.04 -32.55 -47.90
CA GLU A 219 90.45 -32.27 -47.61
C GLU A 219 91.36 -33.44 -48.04
N THR A 220 90.93 -34.68 -47.77
CA THR A 220 91.65 -35.89 -48.17
C THR A 220 91.75 -36.01 -49.69
N LEU A 221 90.61 -35.84 -50.39
CA LEU A 221 90.55 -35.92 -51.85
C LEU A 221 91.38 -34.81 -52.50
N THR A 222 91.37 -33.59 -51.97
CA THR A 222 92.21 -32.48 -52.46
C THR A 222 93.69 -32.83 -52.35
N LYS A 223 94.14 -33.40 -51.21
CA LYS A 223 95.53 -33.86 -51.02
C LYS A 223 95.91 -35.00 -51.98
N GLU A 224 94.98 -35.89 -52.31
CA GLU A 224 95.20 -36.94 -53.31
C GLU A 224 95.31 -36.34 -54.72
N LEU A 225 94.46 -35.38 -55.06
CA LEU A 225 94.46 -34.70 -56.35
C LEU A 225 95.75 -33.90 -56.57
N ASP A 226 96.24 -33.20 -55.54
CA ASP A 226 97.53 -32.50 -55.59
C ASP A 226 98.71 -33.46 -55.80
N ARG A 227 98.68 -34.64 -55.16
CA ARG A 227 99.68 -35.70 -55.38
C ARG A 227 99.63 -36.23 -56.81
N MET A 228 98.46 -36.59 -57.30
CA MET A 228 98.28 -37.04 -58.69
C MET A 228 98.73 -35.98 -59.70
N LYS A 229 98.40 -34.70 -59.46
CA LYS A 229 98.84 -33.60 -60.32
C LYS A 229 100.36 -33.54 -60.40
N LYS A 230 101.05 -33.65 -59.26
CA LYS A 230 102.52 -33.68 -59.20
C LYS A 230 103.09 -34.89 -59.93
N ASP A 231 102.48 -36.07 -59.76
CA ASP A 231 102.90 -37.29 -60.46
C ASP A 231 102.74 -37.17 -61.99
N VAL A 232 101.65 -36.55 -62.46
CA VAL A 232 101.41 -36.26 -63.88
C VAL A 232 102.43 -35.26 -64.42
N GLU A 233 102.75 -34.20 -63.68
CA GLU A 233 103.78 -33.22 -64.05
C GLU A 233 105.15 -33.92 -64.23
N ILE A 234 105.55 -34.75 -63.26
CA ILE A 234 106.79 -35.55 -63.33
C ILE A 234 106.77 -36.49 -64.54
N SER A 235 105.64 -37.18 -64.78
CA SER A 235 105.51 -38.08 -65.93
C SER A 235 105.62 -37.33 -67.25
N ASN A 236 105.02 -36.13 -67.35
CA ASN A 236 105.07 -35.30 -68.54
C ASN A 236 106.51 -34.81 -68.82
N GLU A 237 107.26 -34.42 -67.79
CA GLU A 237 108.69 -34.08 -67.92
C GLU A 237 109.52 -35.26 -68.45
N LYS A 238 109.28 -36.47 -67.92
CA LYS A 238 109.92 -37.69 -68.42
C LYS A 238 109.56 -37.96 -69.88
N THR A 239 108.29 -37.83 -70.26
CA THR A 239 107.85 -38.02 -71.65
C THR A 239 108.53 -37.01 -72.59
N LYS A 240 108.64 -35.74 -72.20
CA LYS A 240 109.40 -34.73 -72.97
C LYS A 240 110.87 -35.12 -73.10
N LEU A 241 111.50 -35.60 -72.03
CA LEU A 241 112.88 -36.08 -72.05
C LEU A 241 113.05 -37.24 -73.03
N TYR A 242 112.17 -38.24 -72.97
CA TYR A 242 112.21 -39.39 -73.89
C TYR A 242 111.92 -38.98 -75.34
N SER A 243 110.95 -38.10 -75.58
CA SER A 243 110.67 -37.54 -76.90
C SER A 243 111.91 -36.84 -77.49
N ASN A 244 112.63 -36.07 -76.69
CA ASN A 244 113.88 -35.42 -77.11
C ASN A 244 114.98 -36.44 -77.42
N GLN A 245 115.07 -37.55 -76.67
CA GLN A 245 116.01 -38.62 -76.95
C GLN A 245 115.66 -39.36 -78.25
N VAL A 246 114.38 -39.66 -78.49
CA VAL A 246 113.90 -40.28 -79.73
C VAL A 246 114.22 -39.39 -80.93
N ALA A 247 113.92 -38.10 -80.86
CA ALA A 247 114.25 -37.16 -81.93
C ALA A 247 115.76 -37.15 -82.27
N LYS A 248 116.64 -37.18 -81.25
CA LYS A 248 118.10 -37.31 -81.48
C LYS A 248 118.47 -38.62 -82.18
N VAL A 249 117.85 -39.74 -81.79
CA VAL A 249 118.10 -41.04 -82.43
C VAL A 249 117.58 -41.05 -83.86
N GLU A 250 116.41 -40.46 -84.13
CA GLU A 250 115.86 -40.29 -85.48
C GLU A 250 116.78 -39.44 -86.37
N ASP A 251 117.34 -38.35 -85.84
CA ASP A 251 118.35 -37.52 -86.52
C ASP A 251 119.63 -38.33 -86.81
N GLU A 252 120.12 -39.11 -85.84
CA GLU A 252 121.28 -40.00 -86.04
C GLU A 252 121.02 -41.06 -87.12
N ILE A 253 119.84 -41.69 -87.13
CA ILE A 253 119.44 -42.66 -88.15
C ILE A 253 119.37 -41.98 -89.51
N THR A 254 118.73 -40.81 -89.60
CA THR A 254 118.59 -40.05 -90.84
C THR A 254 119.96 -39.67 -91.41
N ASN A 255 120.87 -39.19 -90.56
CA ASN A 255 122.25 -38.89 -90.94
C ASN A 255 123.01 -40.14 -91.43
N LYS A 256 122.87 -41.27 -90.74
CA LYS A 256 123.47 -42.55 -91.17
C LYS A 256 122.89 -43.04 -92.51
N MET A 257 121.58 -42.90 -92.71
CA MET A 257 120.91 -43.27 -93.96
C MET A 257 121.33 -42.37 -95.12
N ALA A 258 121.51 -41.06 -94.89
CA ALA A 258 122.07 -40.13 -95.87
C ALA A 258 123.52 -40.50 -96.25
N TRP A 259 124.33 -40.87 -95.26
CA TRP A 259 125.69 -41.39 -95.49
C TRP A 259 125.69 -42.67 -96.34
N LEU A 260 124.80 -43.63 -96.04
CA LEU A 260 124.63 -44.84 -96.83
C LEU A 260 124.19 -44.55 -98.27
N LYS A 261 123.25 -43.62 -98.49
CA LYS A 261 122.84 -43.19 -99.84
C LYS A 261 123.99 -42.57 -100.63
N ASN A 262 124.86 -41.78 -99.99
CA ASN A 262 126.05 -41.20 -100.64
C ASN A 262 127.10 -42.25 -101.06
N ILE A 263 127.10 -43.44 -100.42
CA ILE A 263 127.98 -44.56 -100.81
C ILE A 263 127.38 -45.33 -102.00
N GLN A 264 126.07 -45.40 -102.11
CA GLN A 264 125.35 -46.15 -103.16
C GLN A 264 125.34 -45.44 -104.54
N ILE A 265 125.77 -44.18 -104.61
CA ILE A 265 125.84 -43.35 -105.83
C ILE A 265 127.28 -43.28 -106.41
N ARG A 266 128.26 -43.90 -105.73
CA ARG A 266 129.61 -44.14 -106.27
C ARG A 266 129.70 -45.50 -106.94
#